data_AF-A0A849G065-F1
#
_entry.id   AF-A0A849G065-F1
#
_cell.length_a   1.000
_cell.length_b   1.000
_cell.length_c   1.000
_cell.angle_alpha   90.00
_cell.angle_beta   90.00
_cell.angle_gamma   90.00
#
_symmetry.space_group_name_H-M   'P 1'
#
loop_
_entity.id
_entity.type
_entity.pdbx_description
1 polymer ?
#
loop_
_entity_poly.entity_id
_entity_poly.type
_entity_poly.pdbx_seq_one_letter_code
_entity_poly.pdbx_strand_id
1 'polypeptide(L)' 'AETGEGPATAQSLGPDLAAGQVPQIIVPTDHWQAAEATTGWALVGCTVSPGFSFEGFELAAPGFEIP' A
#
# COMPACT_ATOMS: atom_id res chain seq x y z
N ALA A 1 7.88 -5.05 0.32
CA ALA A 1 9.27 -5.31 0.73
C ALA A 1 9.64 -4.37 1.87
N GLU A 2 10.36 -4.89 2.86
CA GLU A 2 10.99 -4.14 3.97
C GLU A 2 12.04 -3.12 3.47
N THR A 3 12.41 -3.19 2.19
CA THR A 3 13.45 -2.37 1.55
C THR A 3 13.03 -1.99 0.12
N GLY A 4 13.73 -1.03 -0.48
CA GLY A 4 13.58 -0.70 -1.91
C GLY A 4 14.16 -1.75 -2.87
N GLU A 5 14.62 -2.90 -2.36
CA GLU A 5 15.30 -3.94 -3.14
C GLU A 5 14.36 -5.03 -3.67
N GLY A 6 13.12 -5.06 -3.18
CA GLY A 6 12.07 -5.99 -3.61
C GLY A 6 12.08 -7.36 -2.88
N PRO A 7 11.14 -8.27 -3.24
CA PRO A 7 10.12 -8.06 -4.26
C PRO A 7 8.95 -7.18 -3.79
N ALA A 8 8.38 -6.40 -4.69
CA ALA A 8 7.05 -5.82 -4.53
C ALA A 8 6.00 -6.94 -4.50
N THR A 9 4.95 -6.77 -3.70
CA THR A 9 3.82 -7.71 -3.65
C THR A 9 2.54 -6.97 -3.98
N ALA A 10 1.86 -7.40 -5.04
CA ALA A 10 0.57 -6.86 -5.41
C ALA A 10 -0.55 -7.56 -4.63
N GLN A 11 -1.47 -6.78 -4.07
CA GLN A 11 -2.66 -7.27 -3.39
C GLN A 11 -3.89 -6.52 -3.89
N SER A 12 -5.00 -7.23 -4.13
CA SER A 12 -6.25 -6.62 -4.56
C SER A 12 -7.12 -6.27 -3.35
N LEU A 13 -7.26 -4.97 -3.07
CA LEU A 13 -8.16 -4.46 -2.04
C LEU A 13 -9.59 -4.37 -2.62
N GLY A 14 -10.52 -5.13 -2.07
CA GLY A 14 -11.92 -5.11 -2.50
C GLY A 14 -12.79 -6.17 -1.83
N PRO A 15 -14.11 -6.14 -2.10
CA PRO A 15 -15.07 -7.00 -1.42
C PRO A 15 -15.23 -8.40 -2.05
N ASP A 16 -14.69 -8.65 -3.25
CA ASP A 16 -14.87 -9.93 -3.95
C ASP A 16 -13.89 -11.00 -3.46
N LEU A 17 -14.26 -11.63 -2.35
CA LEU A 17 -13.48 -12.69 -1.72
C LEU A 17 -13.31 -13.92 -2.64
N ALA A 18 -14.30 -14.19 -3.49
CA ALA A 18 -14.24 -15.33 -4.42
C ALA A 18 -13.20 -15.09 -5.52
N ALA A 19 -12.96 -13.84 -5.90
CA ALA A 19 -11.88 -13.42 -6.78
C ALA A 19 -10.52 -13.24 -6.06
N GLY A 20 -10.42 -13.57 -4.77
CA GLY A 20 -9.19 -13.42 -4.00
C GLY A 20 -8.89 -12.00 -3.53
N GLN A 21 -9.86 -11.08 -3.63
CA GLN A 21 -9.72 -9.75 -3.04
C GLN A 21 -9.80 -9.84 -1.51
N VAL A 22 -9.17 -8.87 -0.85
CA VAL A 22 -9.25 -8.72 0.60
C VAL A 22 -9.85 -7.35 0.92
N PRO A 23 -10.81 -7.24 1.86
CA PRO A 23 -11.47 -5.97 2.16
C PRO A 23 -10.60 -5.05 3.04
N GLN A 24 -9.50 -5.58 3.59
CA GLN A 24 -8.57 -4.87 4.45
C GLN A 24 -7.16 -5.42 4.26
N ILE A 25 -6.17 -4.53 4.21
CA ILE A 25 -4.74 -4.86 4.08
C ILE A 25 -3.98 -4.14 5.19
N ILE A 26 -2.98 -4.81 5.76
CA ILE A 26 -2.02 -4.22 6.70
C ILE A 26 -0.73 -3.99 5.94
N VAL A 27 -0.29 -2.73 5.89
CA VAL A 27 1.09 -2.40 5.49
C VAL A 27 1.93 -2.34 6.77
N PRO A 28 2.94 -3.20 6.95
CA PRO A 28 3.78 -3.17 8.15
C PRO A 28 4.57 -1.87 8.26
N THR A 29 5.13 -1.61 9.44
CA THR A 29 6.05 -0.47 9.64
C THR A 29 7.21 -0.52 8.65
N ASP A 30 7.67 0.65 8.22
CA ASP A 30 8.84 0.83 7.35
C ASP A 30 8.75 0.12 5.99
N HIS A 31 7.55 -0.28 5.56
CA HIS A 31 7.33 -0.83 4.23
C HIS A 31 6.90 0.25 3.25
N TRP A 32 7.54 0.23 2.08
CA TRP A 32 7.06 0.98 0.93
C TRP A 32 5.68 0.48 0.48
N GLN A 33 4.82 1.42 0.12
CA GLN A 33 3.49 1.14 -0.42
C GLN A 33 3.13 2.11 -1.56
N ALA A 34 2.41 1.58 -2.54
CA ALA A 34 1.75 2.33 -3.60
C ALA A 34 0.41 1.65 -3.91
N ALA A 35 -0.56 2.41 -4.39
CA ALA A 35 -1.87 1.89 -4.73
C ALA A 35 -2.43 2.61 -5.95
N GLU A 36 -3.17 1.87 -6.77
CA GLU A 36 -3.96 2.41 -7.88
C GLU A 36 -5.37 1.80 -7.88
N ALA A 37 -6.34 2.55 -8.39
CA ALA A 37 -7.65 2.00 -8.65
C ALA A 37 -7.59 1.19 -9.95
N THR A 38 -7.94 -0.10 -9.91
CA THR A 38 -7.93 -0.97 -11.10
C THR A 38 -8.89 -0.49 -12.19
N THR A 39 -9.96 0.21 -11.82
CA THR A 39 -10.92 0.85 -12.73
C THR A 39 -11.44 2.13 -12.12
N GLY A 40 -11.43 3.24 -12.87
CA GLY A 40 -12.08 4.48 -12.45
C GLY A 40 -11.51 5.05 -11.14
N TRP A 41 -12.27 4.98 -10.06
CA TRP A 41 -11.91 5.50 -8.74
C TRP A 41 -12.11 4.44 -7.65
N ALA A 42 -11.38 4.58 -6.54
CA ALA A 42 -11.57 3.81 -5.32
C ALA A 42 -11.60 4.76 -4.11
N LEU A 43 -12.52 4.50 -3.18
CA LEU A 43 -12.58 5.20 -1.89
C LEU A 43 -12.17 4.22 -0.79
N VAL A 44 -11.20 4.63 0.02
CA VAL A 44 -10.63 3.80 1.08
C VAL A 44 -10.47 4.60 2.37
N GLY A 45 -10.36 3.89 3.49
CA GLY A 45 -9.90 4.44 4.75
C GLY A 45 -8.52 3.89 5.07
N CYS A 46 -7.60 4.76 5.50
CA CYS A 46 -6.30 4.36 6.02
C CYS A 46 -6.24 4.73 7.50
N THR A 47 -5.96 3.76 8.36
CA THR A 47 -5.73 3.99 9.79
C THR A 47 -4.27 3.67 10.08
N VAL A 48 -3.59 4.58 10.77
CA VAL A 48 -2.17 4.48 11.08
C VAL A 48 -2.01 4.43 12.61
N SER A 49 -1.16 3.51 13.08
CA SER A 49 -0.81 3.39 14.50
C SER A 49 0.71 3.22 14.62
N PRO A 50 1.39 4.02 15.46
CA PRO A 50 0.91 5.21 16.17
C PRO A 50 0.32 6.27 15.24
N GLY A 51 -0.33 7.30 15.80
CA GLY A 51 -0.96 8.35 14.99
C GLY A 51 0.01 8.95 13.98
N PHE A 52 -0.47 9.20 12.76
CA PHE A 52 0.35 9.71 11.66
C PHE A 52 1.05 11.03 12.03
N SER A 53 2.33 11.12 11.68
CA SER A 53 3.15 12.34 11.76
C SER A 53 4.01 12.46 10.51
N PHE A 54 4.17 13.68 9.98
CA PHE A 54 5.05 13.94 8.84
C PHE A 54 6.52 13.63 9.14
N GLU A 55 6.95 13.66 10.40
CA GLU A 55 8.32 13.31 10.80
C GLU A 55 8.68 11.86 10.47
N GLY A 56 7.68 10.96 10.48
CA GLY A 56 7.83 9.55 10.11
C GLY A 56 7.38 9.23 8.69
N PHE A 57 7.10 10.23 7.86
CA PHE A 57 6.66 10.03 6.48
C PHE A 57 7.80 10.27 5.49
N GLU A 58 8.03 9.29 4.63
CA GLU A 58 8.97 9.39 3.52
C GLU A 58 8.22 9.19 2.20
N LEU A 59 8.51 10.04 1.21
CA LEU A 59 8.02 9.90 -0.16
C LEU A 59 9.20 9.60 -1.07
N ALA A 60 9.14 8.48 -1.77
CA ALA A 60 10.16 8.11 -2.74
C ALA A 60 10.28 9.14 -3.87
N ALA A 61 11.47 9.25 -4.45
CA ALA A 61 11.70 10.10 -5.62
C ALA A 61 10.84 9.63 -6.82
N PRO A 62 10.44 10.54 -7.73
CA PRO A 62 9.75 10.16 -8.95
C PRO A 62 10.51 9.09 -9.75
N GLY A 63 9.81 8.06 -10.21
CA GLY A 63 10.39 6.94 -10.95
C GLY A 63 11.13 5.91 -10.10
N PHE A 64 11.07 6.01 -8.77
CA PHE A 64 11.44 4.91 -7.88
C PHE A 64 10.49 3.73 -8.08
N GLU A 65 11.06 2.56 -8.36
CA GLU A 65 10.34 1.31 -8.58
C GLU A 65 10.95 0.23 -7.70
N ILE A 66 10.10 -0.62 -7.14
CA ILE A 66 10.53 -1.80 -6.39
C ILE A 66 10.31 -3.01 -7.30
N PRO A 67 11.37 -3.79 -7.61
CA PRO A 67 11.26 -4.93 -8.50
C PRO A 67 10.37 -6.04 -7.93
#